data_AF-A0A640SIH2-F1
#
_entry.id   AF-A0A640SIH2-F1
#
_cell.length_a   1.000
_cell.length_b   1.000
_cell.length_c   1.000
_cell.angle_alpha   90.00
_cell.angle_beta   90.00
_cell.angle_gamma   90.00
#
_symmetry.space_group_name_H-M   'P 1'
#
loop_
_entity.id
_entity.type
_entity.pdbx_description
1 polymer ?
#
loop_
_entity_poly.entity_id
_entity_poly.type
_entity_poly.pdbx_seq_one_letter_code
_entity_poly.pdbx_strand_id
1 'polypeptide(L)'
;MPDEERGRHMADDTDAADAADVADARDAGDTADAAKQPSPKTASGAGAGAGAHARHAVVIGGGLAGLLCAHILARHAKEVTLVERDRFPAEGHDRPGVPQGRHPHILLESGQQALDSLLPGFTDQLKAAGSPRVGLPADMVQWQDRWFARLPATQTMFTGSRAQLEQLVRERVFADPAIRAVEATDVVGLTGDAARVRGVVLRERGHGTRRELPADLVVDASGRGSHAARWLTGIGADPAREERLDTGLAYASRVYRHPHGELTPDDVAGREDARRTDASAYYVFPTPARPSGGGILPVEGGRHLAILFGLRGDEPPTDEEGFTRYAATRLPHPFIHDWLSDAEPLSPVHGFRNTANVRRRYDRPGRRPAGFLAVGDALCTFNPIYGQGMAVAAMSAVALRDALADPRRTPTTLRVQRALLNASRQAWEISAGADKSMPGAVGDRTMTRTRLTQRPANWYLKRVQEQYATEPVVAAAFRSVLSLSSPFTALFAPGIARLVLLRPAPPAPTTPPLRRPSQDAG
;
A
#
# COMPACT_ATOMS: atom_id res chain seq x y z
N MET A 1 4.38 51.24 30.11
CA MET A 1 4.15 52.64 30.55
C MET A 1 4.57 53.55 29.41
N PRO A 2 3.75 54.54 29.06
CA PRO A 2 2.71 54.36 28.02
C PRO A 2 2.59 55.61 27.12
N ASP A 3 1.60 55.62 26.22
CA ASP A 3 0.60 56.71 26.04
C ASP A 3 -0.33 56.28 24.88
N GLU A 4 -1.64 56.03 25.11
CA GLU A 4 -2.74 57.01 25.26
C GLU A 4 -3.02 57.74 23.91
N GLU A 5 -4.24 57.92 23.40
CA GLU A 5 -5.56 58.06 24.02
C GLU A 5 -6.66 58.24 22.92
N ARG A 6 -7.93 58.11 23.34
CA ARG A 6 -9.20 58.72 22.80
C ARG A 6 -9.87 58.07 21.57
N GLY A 7 -11.19 57.88 21.53
CA GLY A 7 -12.35 58.18 22.41
C GLY A 7 -13.60 57.46 21.85
N ARG A 8 -14.49 56.82 22.63
CA ARG A 8 -15.68 57.32 23.38
C ARG A 8 -16.70 58.17 22.59
N HIS A 9 -17.85 57.57 22.24
CA HIS A 9 -19.24 57.93 22.66
C HIS A 9 -20.24 56.96 21.96
N MET A 10 -21.15 56.23 22.64
CA MET A 10 -22.39 56.64 23.34
C MET A 10 -23.41 57.23 22.35
N ALA A 11 -24.70 56.91 22.28
CA ALA A 11 -25.63 55.91 22.83
C ALA A 11 -26.98 56.15 22.08
N ASP A 12 -27.97 55.31 22.38
CA ASP A 12 -29.42 55.54 22.23
C ASP A 12 -30.02 55.58 20.82
N ASP A 13 -31.28 55.24 20.59
CA ASP A 13 -32.32 54.39 21.21
C ASP A 13 -33.55 54.61 20.28
N THR A 14 -34.69 53.99 20.57
CA THR A 14 -36.02 54.14 19.92
C THR A 14 -36.24 53.23 18.70
N ASP A 15 -37.03 52.15 18.75
CA ASP A 15 -38.33 51.82 19.38
C ASP A 15 -39.56 52.23 18.55
N ALA A 16 -40.54 51.32 18.56
CA ALA A 16 -41.94 51.43 18.09
C ALA A 16 -42.21 51.51 16.57
N ALA A 17 -43.30 50.98 15.99
CA ALA A 17 -44.38 50.07 16.42
C ALA A 17 -45.32 49.87 15.21
N ASP A 18 -46.24 48.90 15.36
CA ASP A 18 -47.60 48.86 14.80
C ASP A 18 -47.83 48.57 13.30
N ALA A 19 -48.89 47.89 12.87
CA ALA A 19 -49.93 47.09 13.53
C ALA A 19 -50.86 46.49 12.46
N ALA A 20 -51.60 45.45 12.87
CA ALA A 20 -52.98 45.08 12.48
C ALA A 20 -53.28 44.69 11.02
N ASP A 21 -54.30 43.90 10.66
CA ASP A 21 -55.54 43.43 11.33
C ASP A 21 -56.05 42.18 10.55
N VAL A 22 -56.52 41.09 11.18
CA VAL A 22 -57.92 40.76 11.60
C VAL A 22 -58.89 40.33 10.48
N ALA A 23 -59.43 39.11 10.62
CA ALA A 23 -60.87 38.73 10.67
C ALA A 23 -61.01 37.21 10.40
N ASP A 24 -61.42 36.36 11.36
CA ASP A 24 -62.81 36.05 11.82
C ASP A 24 -63.58 35.22 10.74
N ALA A 25 -64.36 34.15 10.99
CA ALA A 25 -65.06 33.68 12.18
C ALA A 25 -65.67 32.27 11.93
N ARG A 26 -65.92 31.52 13.03
CA ARG A 26 -67.17 30.73 13.34
C ARG A 26 -67.48 29.46 12.53
N ASP A 27 -68.15 28.42 13.04
CA ASP A 27 -68.73 28.01 14.33
C ASP A 27 -69.28 26.57 14.12
N ALA A 28 -69.10 25.64 15.06
CA ALA A 28 -70.16 24.86 15.76
C ALA A 28 -69.82 23.36 15.58
N GLY A 29 -70.01 22.42 16.51
CA GLY A 29 -70.68 22.37 17.79
C GLY A 29 -71.04 20.90 18.04
N ASP A 30 -71.00 20.52 19.33
CA ASP A 30 -71.79 19.47 19.99
C ASP A 30 -71.27 18.03 20.29
N THR A 31 -71.17 17.82 21.63
CA THR A 31 -71.62 16.68 22.46
C THR A 31 -70.81 15.37 22.43
N ALA A 32 -70.06 15.04 23.49
CA ALA A 32 -70.46 14.47 24.79
C ALA A 32 -70.77 12.96 24.74
N ASP A 33 -69.98 12.12 25.43
CA ASP A 33 -70.37 11.50 26.71
C ASP A 33 -69.25 10.60 27.30
N ALA A 34 -69.38 10.30 28.58
CA ALA A 34 -68.36 9.93 29.53
C ALA A 34 -68.09 8.42 29.73
N ALA A 35 -67.02 8.18 30.52
CA ALA A 35 -66.83 7.10 31.49
C ALA A 35 -66.26 5.73 31.02
N LYS A 36 -64.99 5.47 31.38
CA LYS A 36 -64.61 4.66 32.57
C LYS A 36 -63.10 4.40 32.59
N GLN A 37 -62.44 4.84 33.67
CA GLN A 37 -61.15 4.26 34.10
C GLN A 37 -61.36 2.81 34.59
N PRO A 38 -60.33 1.96 34.44
CA PRO A 38 -59.70 1.46 35.66
C PRO A 38 -58.16 1.42 35.55
N SER A 39 -57.50 1.70 36.66
CA SER A 39 -56.11 1.27 36.96
C SER A 39 -56.16 0.43 38.25
N PRO A 40 -55.15 -0.38 38.63
CA PRO A 40 -53.93 -0.77 37.93
C PRO A 40 -53.66 -2.30 37.98
N LYS A 41 -52.88 -2.86 37.04
CA LYS A 41 -52.05 -4.05 37.32
C LYS A 41 -50.69 -3.93 36.62
N THR A 42 -49.67 -4.07 37.46
CA THR A 42 -48.24 -4.14 37.17
C THR A 42 -47.89 -5.19 36.12
N ALA A 43 -47.17 -4.80 35.08
CA ALA A 43 -46.32 -5.69 34.31
C ALA A 43 -45.06 -4.95 33.87
N SER A 44 -43.92 -5.35 34.44
CA SER A 44 -42.59 -4.91 34.05
C SER A 44 -42.28 -5.38 32.63
N GLY A 45 -42.45 -4.50 31.67
CA GLY A 45 -41.97 -4.65 30.29
C GLY A 45 -40.78 -3.73 30.05
N ALA A 46 -39.59 -4.15 30.47
CA ALA A 46 -38.33 -3.55 30.02
C ALA A 46 -38.12 -3.88 28.54
N GLY A 47 -38.82 -3.16 27.67
CA GLY A 47 -38.62 -3.11 26.23
C GLY A 47 -38.00 -1.77 25.84
N ALA A 48 -36.94 -1.35 26.55
CA ALA A 48 -36.12 -0.25 26.08
C ALA A 48 -35.33 -0.76 24.87
N GLY A 49 -35.82 -0.44 23.68
CA GLY A 49 -35.05 -0.54 22.46
C GLY A 49 -33.71 0.15 22.69
N ALA A 50 -32.64 -0.63 22.77
CA ALA A 50 -31.29 -0.12 22.67
C ALA A 50 -31.26 0.66 21.35
N GLY A 51 -31.26 1.99 21.45
CA GLY A 51 -31.18 2.87 20.29
C GLY A 51 -30.09 2.33 19.39
N ALA A 52 -30.43 2.08 18.12
CA ALA A 52 -29.48 1.59 17.14
C ALA A 52 -28.40 2.68 16.98
N HIS A 53 -27.36 2.60 17.80
CA HIS A 53 -26.18 3.45 17.68
C HIS A 53 -25.74 3.36 16.22
N ALA A 54 -25.63 4.53 15.60
CA ALA A 54 -25.05 4.67 14.29
C ALA A 54 -23.73 3.91 14.24
N ARG A 55 -23.60 2.92 13.34
CA ARG A 55 -22.37 2.11 13.24
C ARG A 55 -21.20 3.03 12.93
N HIS A 56 -20.25 3.14 13.85
CA HIS A 56 -19.03 3.96 13.70
C HIS A 56 -17.81 3.06 13.55
N ALA A 57 -16.97 3.33 12.55
CA ALA A 57 -15.71 2.63 12.36
C ALA A 57 -14.51 3.57 12.55
N VAL A 58 -13.45 3.07 13.18
CA VAL A 58 -12.17 3.77 13.31
C VAL A 58 -11.12 3.05 12.48
N VAL A 59 -10.40 3.78 11.63
CA VAL A 59 -9.26 3.27 10.86
C VAL A 59 -7.99 3.94 11.37
N ILE A 60 -7.02 3.14 11.81
CA ILE A 60 -5.75 3.61 12.35
C ILE A 60 -4.72 3.66 11.22
N GLY A 61 -4.24 4.85 10.87
CA GLY A 61 -3.25 5.09 9.82
C GLY A 61 -3.86 5.55 8.50
N GLY A 62 -3.34 6.65 7.96
CA GLY A 62 -3.75 7.30 6.72
C GLY A 62 -2.85 7.00 5.52
N GLY A 63 -2.24 5.81 5.47
CA GLY A 63 -1.59 5.30 4.27
C GLY A 63 -2.60 4.69 3.30
N LEU A 64 -2.12 4.22 2.14
CA LEU A 64 -2.96 3.61 1.09
C LEU A 64 -3.98 2.57 1.63
N ALA A 65 -3.53 1.63 2.47
CA ALA A 65 -4.42 0.60 3.02
C ALA A 65 -5.54 1.17 3.90
N GLY A 66 -5.24 2.20 4.70
CA GLY A 66 -6.21 2.86 5.57
C GLY A 66 -7.22 3.69 4.79
N LEU A 67 -6.76 4.46 3.80
CA LEU A 67 -7.62 5.25 2.91
C LEU A 67 -8.61 4.36 2.13
N LEU A 68 -8.13 3.28 1.51
CA LEU A 68 -8.99 2.36 0.77
C LEU A 68 -9.93 1.59 1.70
N CYS A 69 -9.49 1.26 2.92
CA CYS A 69 -10.36 0.64 3.91
C CYS A 69 -11.47 1.59 4.35
N ALA A 70 -11.15 2.86 4.63
CA ALA A 70 -12.14 3.88 4.98
C ALA A 70 -13.18 4.06 3.86
N HIS A 71 -12.73 4.12 2.60
CA HIS A 71 -13.60 4.20 1.43
C HIS A 71 -14.63 3.05 1.37
N ILE A 72 -14.19 1.82 1.66
CA ILE A 72 -15.10 0.67 1.68
C ILE A 72 -16.03 0.71 2.89
N LEU A 73 -15.52 1.06 4.07
CA LEU A 73 -16.30 1.10 5.30
C LEU A 73 -17.38 2.19 5.29
N ALA A 74 -17.18 3.30 4.58
CA ALA A 74 -18.17 4.37 4.44
C ALA A 74 -19.50 3.89 3.81
N ARG A 75 -19.48 2.79 3.06
CA ARG A 75 -20.69 2.16 2.49
C ARG A 75 -21.47 1.31 3.51
N HIS A 76 -20.87 1.02 4.66
CA HIS A 76 -21.40 0.09 5.67
C HIS A 76 -21.52 0.68 7.09
N ALA A 77 -20.86 1.80 7.34
CA ALA A 77 -20.88 2.58 8.57
C ALA A 77 -21.49 3.95 8.32
N LYS A 78 -22.13 4.55 9.33
CA LYS A 78 -22.64 5.93 9.20
C LYS A 78 -21.52 6.96 9.25
N GLU A 79 -20.44 6.62 9.95
CA GLU A 79 -19.27 7.47 10.12
C GLU A 79 -18.01 6.60 10.15
N VAL A 80 -16.94 7.10 9.54
CA VAL A 80 -15.61 6.53 9.58
C VAL A 80 -14.62 7.58 10.02
N THR A 81 -13.98 7.37 11.17
CA THR A 81 -12.88 8.22 11.65
C THR A 81 -11.54 7.58 11.31
N LEU A 82 -10.77 8.24 10.43
CA LEU A 82 -9.40 7.89 10.13
C LEU A 82 -8.46 8.65 11.06
N VAL A 83 -7.68 7.94 11.87
CA VAL A 83 -6.73 8.54 12.82
C VAL A 83 -5.33 8.45 12.24
N GLU A 84 -4.68 9.59 12.01
CA GLU A 84 -3.34 9.70 11.44
C GLU A 84 -2.41 10.42 12.41
N ARG A 85 -1.22 9.87 12.60
CA ARG A 85 -0.20 10.39 13.52
C ARG A 85 0.53 11.60 12.96
N ASP A 86 0.55 11.75 11.65
CA ASP A 86 1.10 12.92 10.96
C ASP A 86 -0.02 13.89 10.56
N ARG A 87 0.36 15.03 9.96
CA ARG A 87 -0.57 15.88 9.21
C ARG A 87 -0.47 15.52 7.73
N PHE A 88 -1.58 15.56 7.01
CA PHE A 88 -1.55 15.40 5.57
C PHE A 88 -0.94 16.66 4.93
N PRO A 89 0.07 16.51 4.07
CA PRO A 89 0.62 17.65 3.36
C PRO A 89 -0.38 18.16 2.32
N ALA A 90 -0.30 19.47 2.03
CA ALA A 90 -1.13 20.11 1.02
C ALA A 90 -0.91 19.51 -0.38
N GLU A 91 0.34 19.17 -0.73
CA GLU A 91 0.70 18.58 -2.02
C GLU A 91 1.79 17.52 -1.84
N GLY A 92 1.71 16.39 -2.56
CA GLY A 92 2.77 15.49 -3.04
C GLY A 92 4.00 15.14 -2.18
N HIS A 93 4.04 15.50 -0.90
CA HIS A 93 5.25 15.44 -0.09
C HIS A 93 5.27 14.19 0.80
N ASP A 94 6.49 13.71 1.07
CA ASP A 94 6.72 12.61 2.00
C ASP A 94 6.32 12.97 3.43
N ARG A 95 5.74 12.00 4.14
CA ARG A 95 5.36 12.13 5.54
C ARG A 95 6.38 11.47 6.46
N PRO A 96 6.66 12.02 7.66
CA PRO A 96 7.61 11.43 8.61
C PRO A 96 7.25 9.98 9.02
N GLY A 97 5.97 9.66 9.15
CA GLY A 97 5.42 8.35 9.48
C GLY A 97 5.43 7.35 8.32
N VAL A 98 5.85 7.78 7.12
CA VAL A 98 6.03 6.93 5.93
C VAL A 98 7.47 7.05 5.43
N PRO A 99 8.49 6.68 6.24
CA PRO A 99 9.90 6.84 5.86
C PRO A 99 10.25 6.10 4.57
N GLN A 100 9.59 4.96 4.31
CA GLN A 100 9.76 4.22 3.07
C GLN A 100 9.35 5.01 1.81
N GLY A 101 8.50 6.05 1.91
CA GLY A 101 8.03 6.84 0.76
C GLY A 101 9.14 7.45 -0.10
N ARG A 102 10.34 7.62 0.49
CA ARG A 102 11.57 8.12 -0.16
C ARG A 102 12.29 7.09 -1.05
N HIS A 103 11.76 5.87 -1.12
CA HIS A 103 12.29 4.76 -1.93
C HIS A 103 11.29 4.43 -3.06
N PRO A 104 11.71 3.74 -4.14
CA PRO A 104 10.81 3.49 -5.25
C PRO A 104 9.63 2.62 -4.81
N HIS A 105 8.46 3.00 -5.28
CA HIS A 105 7.20 2.32 -5.03
C HIS A 105 6.51 2.10 -6.37
N ILE A 106 6.56 0.88 -6.87
CA ILE A 106 5.91 0.53 -8.12
C ILE A 106 4.46 0.10 -7.86
N LEU A 107 3.54 0.56 -8.71
CA LEU A 107 2.17 0.06 -8.73
C LEU A 107 2.05 -1.02 -9.81
N LEU A 108 2.08 -2.28 -9.36
CA LEU A 108 1.89 -3.45 -10.22
C LEU A 108 0.49 -3.48 -10.86
N GLU A 109 0.35 -4.21 -11.96
CA GLU A 109 -0.89 -4.29 -12.75
C GLU A 109 -2.11 -4.72 -11.93
N SER A 110 -1.97 -5.71 -11.04
CA SER A 110 -3.05 -6.11 -10.12
C SER A 110 -3.49 -4.98 -9.18
N GLY A 111 -2.56 -4.12 -8.75
CA GLY A 111 -2.84 -2.93 -7.96
C GLY A 111 -3.58 -1.86 -8.76
N GLN A 112 -3.21 -1.69 -10.04
CA GLN A 112 -3.92 -0.80 -10.98
C GLN A 112 -5.37 -1.24 -11.14
N GLN A 113 -5.59 -2.51 -11.48
CA GLN A 113 -6.93 -3.10 -11.64
C GLN A 113 -7.77 -2.99 -10.35
N ALA A 114 -7.17 -3.26 -9.19
CA ALA A 114 -7.84 -3.14 -7.91
C ALA A 114 -8.20 -1.67 -7.60
N LEU A 115 -7.31 -0.72 -7.84
CA LEU A 115 -7.57 0.70 -7.64
C LEU A 115 -8.68 1.20 -8.57
N ASP A 116 -8.68 0.85 -9.85
CA ASP A 116 -9.77 1.24 -10.77
C ASP A 116 -11.10 0.58 -10.41
N SER A 117 -11.09 -0.65 -9.87
CA SER A 117 -12.30 -1.30 -9.37
C SER A 117 -12.88 -0.61 -8.12
N LEU A 118 -12.03 -0.02 -7.29
CA LEU A 118 -12.43 0.67 -6.06
C LEU A 118 -12.77 2.15 -6.31
N LEU A 119 -11.98 2.80 -7.17
CA LEU A 119 -11.99 4.21 -7.50
C LEU A 119 -11.97 4.34 -9.04
N PRO A 120 -13.11 4.22 -9.73
CA PRO A 120 -13.16 4.21 -11.20
C PRO A 120 -12.42 5.38 -11.87
N GLY A 121 -11.58 5.07 -12.87
CA GLY A 121 -10.76 6.07 -13.59
C GLY A 121 -9.56 6.60 -12.79
N PHE A 122 -9.05 5.84 -11.82
CA PHE A 122 -7.92 6.27 -11.00
C PHE A 122 -6.61 6.22 -11.78
N THR A 123 -6.39 5.19 -12.59
CA THR A 123 -5.16 5.06 -13.38
C THR A 123 -5.05 6.16 -14.46
N ASP A 124 -6.18 6.57 -15.05
CA ASP A 124 -6.23 7.71 -15.97
C ASP A 124 -5.86 9.02 -15.26
N GLN A 125 -6.38 9.23 -14.04
CA GLN A 125 -5.99 10.38 -13.22
C GLN A 125 -4.51 10.35 -12.86
N LEU A 126 -3.96 9.18 -12.52
CA LEU A 126 -2.56 9.00 -12.19
C LEU A 126 -1.66 9.32 -13.39
N LYS A 127 -2.06 8.89 -14.60
CA LYS A 127 -1.40 9.25 -15.85
C LYS A 127 -1.48 10.75 -16.13
N ALA A 128 -2.66 11.36 -15.97
CA ALA A 128 -2.86 12.79 -16.15
C ALA A 128 -2.03 13.63 -15.18
N ALA A 129 -1.78 13.12 -13.97
CA ALA A 129 -0.89 13.72 -12.98
C ALA A 129 0.62 13.55 -13.32
N GLY A 130 0.97 12.94 -14.45
CA GLY A 130 2.35 12.79 -14.90
C GLY A 130 3.11 11.62 -14.26
N SER A 131 2.42 10.63 -13.67
CA SER A 131 3.07 9.42 -13.16
C SER A 131 3.63 8.59 -14.32
N PRO A 132 4.95 8.29 -14.36
CA PRO A 132 5.52 7.52 -15.44
C PRO A 132 5.02 6.07 -15.45
N ARG A 133 4.90 5.51 -16.66
CA ARG A 133 4.49 4.12 -16.89
C ARG A 133 5.60 3.39 -17.63
N VAL A 134 6.03 2.25 -17.08
CA VAL A 134 7.09 1.40 -17.63
C VAL A 134 6.47 0.07 -18.09
N GLY A 135 6.67 -0.28 -19.35
CA GLY A 135 6.28 -1.55 -19.95
C GLY A 135 7.37 -2.62 -19.80
N LEU A 136 7.01 -3.76 -19.21
CA LEU A 136 7.95 -4.84 -18.92
C LEU A 136 7.83 -5.98 -19.95
N PRO A 137 8.96 -6.44 -20.53
CA PRO A 137 10.34 -6.00 -20.31
C PRO A 137 10.80 -4.92 -21.33
N ALA A 138 9.92 -4.47 -22.22
CA ALA A 138 10.26 -3.62 -23.38
C ALA A 138 11.02 -2.33 -23.03
N ASP A 139 10.65 -1.69 -21.92
CA ASP A 139 11.17 -0.37 -21.54
C ASP A 139 12.28 -0.44 -20.50
N MET A 140 12.75 -1.64 -20.14
CA MET A 140 13.72 -1.84 -19.05
C MET A 140 14.91 -2.70 -19.47
N VAL A 141 16.12 -2.19 -19.23
CA VAL A 141 17.35 -2.99 -19.29
C VAL A 141 17.50 -3.74 -17.97
N GLN A 142 17.52 -5.07 -18.05
CA GLN A 142 17.50 -5.95 -16.87
C GLN A 142 18.62 -6.96 -16.89
N TRP A 143 19.19 -7.21 -15.72
CA TRP A 143 20.23 -8.21 -15.51
C TRP A 143 19.95 -9.08 -14.28
N GLN A 144 20.10 -10.39 -14.43
CA GLN A 144 20.10 -11.37 -13.34
C GLN A 144 20.97 -12.58 -13.71
N ASP A 145 22.29 -12.49 -13.49
CA ASP A 145 23.32 -13.42 -14.00
C ASP A 145 23.39 -13.56 -15.54
N ARG A 146 22.42 -13.00 -16.26
CA ARG A 146 22.32 -12.88 -17.71
C ARG A 146 21.46 -11.66 -18.06
N TRP A 147 21.58 -11.18 -19.29
CA TRP A 147 20.73 -10.12 -19.82
C TRP A 147 19.34 -10.65 -20.19
N PHE A 148 18.34 -9.80 -19.99
CA PHE A 148 16.98 -10.05 -20.46
C PHE A 148 16.79 -9.49 -21.85
N ALA A 149 16.18 -10.25 -22.75
CA ALA A 149 15.73 -9.72 -24.02
C ALA A 149 14.64 -8.66 -23.81
N ARG A 150 14.75 -7.52 -24.50
CA ARG A 150 13.71 -6.48 -24.54
C ARG A 150 12.64 -6.86 -25.56
N LEU A 151 11.78 -7.77 -25.13
CA LEU A 151 10.61 -8.25 -25.85
C LEU A 151 9.42 -7.28 -25.71
N PRO A 152 8.39 -7.38 -26.57
CA PRO A 152 7.16 -6.61 -26.41
C PRO A 152 6.60 -6.69 -24.99
N ALA A 153 6.10 -5.55 -24.49
CA ALA A 153 5.62 -5.46 -23.12
C ALA A 153 4.40 -6.36 -22.92
N THR A 154 4.38 -7.12 -21.82
CA THR A 154 3.25 -7.98 -21.45
C THR A 154 2.61 -7.57 -20.12
N GLN A 155 3.23 -6.61 -19.45
CA GLN A 155 2.85 -6.07 -18.15
C GLN A 155 3.27 -4.61 -18.10
N THR A 156 2.56 -3.80 -17.32
CA THR A 156 2.96 -2.40 -17.10
C THR A 156 2.90 -2.04 -15.63
N MET A 157 3.76 -1.12 -15.22
CA MET A 157 3.79 -0.58 -13.86
C MET A 157 3.85 0.94 -13.89
N PHE A 158 3.19 1.58 -12.93
CA PHE A 158 3.45 2.99 -12.64
C PHE A 158 4.60 3.10 -11.65
N THR A 159 5.49 4.07 -11.87
CA THR A 159 6.70 4.28 -11.06
C THR A 159 6.73 5.63 -10.37
N GLY A 160 5.69 6.47 -10.54
CA GLY A 160 5.56 7.74 -9.83
C GLY A 160 5.58 7.59 -8.31
N SER A 161 5.84 8.68 -7.61
CA SER A 161 6.05 8.70 -6.17
C SER A 161 4.83 8.19 -5.41
N ARG A 162 5.10 7.52 -4.28
CA ARG A 162 4.06 7.09 -3.35
C ARG A 162 3.24 8.28 -2.85
N ALA A 163 3.88 9.41 -2.62
CA ALA A 163 3.23 10.61 -2.11
C ALA A 163 2.18 11.17 -3.08
N GLN A 164 2.48 11.23 -4.39
CA GLN A 164 1.51 11.59 -5.42
C GLN A 164 0.33 10.62 -5.43
N LEU A 165 0.58 9.32 -5.45
CA LEU A 165 -0.49 8.32 -5.46
C LEU A 165 -1.37 8.40 -4.20
N GLU A 166 -0.77 8.51 -3.01
CA GLU A 166 -1.53 8.63 -1.76
C GLU A 166 -2.33 9.95 -1.71
N GLN A 167 -1.82 11.05 -2.29
CA GLN A 167 -2.58 12.29 -2.42
C GLN A 167 -3.84 12.09 -3.27
N LEU A 168 -3.71 11.55 -4.48
CA LEU A 168 -4.86 11.37 -5.39
C LEU A 168 -5.92 10.43 -4.79
N VAL A 169 -5.48 9.37 -4.09
CA VAL A 169 -6.40 8.51 -3.34
C VAL A 169 -7.07 9.29 -2.21
N ARG A 170 -6.31 10.06 -1.43
CA ARG A 170 -6.82 10.85 -0.30
C ARG A 170 -7.88 11.86 -0.75
N GLU A 171 -7.66 12.56 -1.86
CA GLU A 171 -8.63 13.49 -2.45
C GLU A 171 -9.96 12.80 -2.75
N ARG A 172 -9.93 11.63 -3.40
CA ARG A 172 -11.15 10.86 -3.69
C ARG A 172 -11.84 10.32 -2.45
N VAL A 173 -11.06 9.87 -1.46
CA VAL A 173 -11.60 9.28 -0.23
C VAL A 173 -12.26 10.34 0.64
N PHE A 174 -11.64 11.51 0.82
CA PHE A 174 -12.21 12.58 1.64
C PHE A 174 -13.28 13.42 0.94
N ALA A 175 -13.56 13.17 -0.34
CA ALA A 175 -14.76 13.68 -0.99
C ALA A 175 -16.06 13.06 -0.40
N ASP A 176 -15.97 11.92 0.29
CA ASP A 176 -17.09 11.31 1.01
C ASP A 176 -17.24 11.94 2.42
N PRO A 177 -18.36 12.64 2.71
CA PRO A 177 -18.55 13.32 4.00
C PRO A 177 -18.70 12.37 5.20
N ALA A 178 -18.91 11.07 4.97
CA ALA A 178 -18.92 10.07 6.03
C ALA A 178 -17.51 9.77 6.59
N ILE A 179 -16.46 10.18 5.88
CA ILE A 179 -15.07 9.91 6.24
C ILE A 179 -14.43 11.18 6.77
N ARG A 180 -13.92 11.13 8.01
CA ARG A 180 -13.24 12.26 8.67
C ARG A 180 -11.86 11.86 9.14
N ALA A 181 -10.90 12.78 9.02
CA ALA A 181 -9.55 12.59 9.54
C ALA A 181 -9.36 13.25 10.90
N VAL A 182 -8.67 12.56 11.81
CA VAL A 182 -8.08 13.12 13.02
C VAL A 182 -6.56 13.02 12.88
N GLU A 183 -5.95 14.13 12.49
CA GLU A 183 -4.51 14.25 12.25
C GLU A 183 -3.71 14.45 13.53
N ALA A 184 -2.37 14.38 13.41
CA ALA A 184 -1.42 14.63 14.49
C ALA A 184 -1.75 13.86 15.79
N THR A 185 -2.34 12.68 15.67
CA THR A 185 -2.90 11.92 16.81
C THR A 185 -2.43 10.48 16.77
N ASP A 186 -1.83 10.02 17.87
CA ASP A 186 -1.47 8.62 18.05
C ASP A 186 -2.67 7.84 18.62
N VAL A 187 -2.86 6.60 18.15
CA VAL A 187 -3.61 5.59 18.91
C VAL A 187 -2.66 4.89 19.88
N VAL A 188 -2.97 4.94 21.16
CA VAL A 188 -2.10 4.41 22.23
C VAL A 188 -2.68 3.18 22.93
N GLY A 189 -3.91 2.80 22.60
CA GLY A 189 -4.60 1.64 23.17
C GLY A 189 -5.91 1.33 22.46
N LEU A 190 -6.45 0.15 22.74
CA LEU A 190 -7.83 -0.23 22.42
C LEU A 190 -8.68 -0.14 23.68
N THR A 191 -9.97 0.12 23.53
CA THR A 191 -10.96 -0.03 24.61
C THR A 191 -11.79 -1.30 24.41
N GLY A 192 -12.36 -1.83 25.49
CA GLY A 192 -13.10 -3.08 25.50
C GLY A 192 -12.39 -4.18 26.29
N ASP A 193 -12.59 -5.42 25.87
CA ASP A 193 -12.11 -6.61 26.57
C ASP A 193 -11.67 -7.71 25.59
N ALA A 194 -11.30 -8.88 26.13
CA ALA A 194 -10.83 -10.01 25.35
C ALA A 194 -11.88 -10.60 24.37
N ALA A 195 -13.17 -10.26 24.54
CA ALA A 195 -14.25 -10.71 23.68
C ALA A 195 -14.64 -9.68 22.62
N ARG A 196 -14.55 -8.36 22.90
CA ARG A 196 -14.89 -7.32 21.93
C ARG A 196 -14.11 -6.02 22.14
N VAL A 197 -13.56 -5.50 21.04
CA VAL A 197 -13.05 -4.13 20.94
C VAL A 197 -14.22 -3.16 20.77
N ARG A 198 -14.20 -2.06 21.53
CA ARG A 198 -15.26 -1.05 21.58
C ARG A 198 -14.80 0.36 21.22
N GLY A 199 -13.55 0.51 20.78
CA GLY A 199 -12.97 1.81 20.45
C GLY A 199 -11.46 1.87 20.62
N VAL A 200 -10.94 3.08 20.60
CA VAL A 200 -9.52 3.38 20.70
C VAL A 200 -9.24 4.45 21.76
N VAL A 201 -8.03 4.44 22.31
CA VAL A 201 -7.50 5.52 23.15
C VAL A 201 -6.58 6.38 22.30
N LEU A 202 -6.95 7.65 22.15
CA LEU A 202 -6.23 8.66 21.38
C LEU A 202 -5.30 9.48 22.28
N ARG A 203 -4.20 9.93 21.71
CA ARG A 203 -3.30 10.93 22.30
C ARG A 203 -2.82 11.87 21.20
N GLU A 204 -3.20 13.14 21.29
CA GLU A 204 -2.72 14.18 20.38
C GLU A 204 -1.20 14.40 20.57
N ARG A 205 -0.46 14.60 19.48
CA ARG A 205 0.98 14.80 19.55
C ARG A 205 1.28 16.20 20.08
N GLY A 206 2.24 16.28 21.00
CA GLY A 206 2.56 17.52 21.71
C GLY A 206 1.65 17.79 22.91
N HIS A 207 0.55 17.05 23.08
CA HIS A 207 -0.34 17.14 24.23
C HIS A 207 -0.37 15.81 25.00
N GLY A 208 -0.39 15.87 26.33
CA GLY A 208 -0.36 14.67 27.18
C GLY A 208 -1.71 13.96 27.33
N THR A 209 -2.81 14.66 27.02
CA THR A 209 -4.17 14.23 27.36
C THR A 209 -4.60 13.04 26.51
N ARG A 210 -5.07 11.99 27.18
CA ARG A 210 -5.66 10.82 26.53
C ARG A 210 -7.17 10.97 26.49
N ARG A 211 -7.79 10.61 25.37
CA ARG A 211 -9.25 10.56 25.23
C ARG A 211 -9.69 9.27 24.56
N GLU A 212 -10.83 8.74 24.96
CA GLU A 212 -11.41 7.58 24.30
C GLU A 212 -12.26 8.00 23.11
N LEU A 213 -12.21 7.20 22.04
CA LEU A 213 -13.10 7.31 20.88
C LEU A 213 -13.83 5.96 20.72
N PRO A 214 -15.13 5.90 21.07
CA PRO A 214 -15.95 4.70 20.89
C PRO A 214 -16.08 4.32 19.41
N ALA A 215 -16.04 3.03 19.11
CA ALA A 215 -16.23 2.50 17.76
C ALA A 215 -16.79 1.07 17.80
N ASP A 216 -17.58 0.71 16.79
CA ASP A 216 -18.10 -0.64 16.62
C ASP A 216 -17.12 -1.59 15.93
N LEU A 217 -16.22 -1.00 15.13
CA LEU A 217 -15.15 -1.66 14.41
C LEU A 217 -13.90 -0.78 14.45
N VAL A 218 -12.77 -1.35 14.83
CA VAL A 218 -11.45 -0.74 14.73
C VAL A 218 -10.63 -1.51 13.69
N VAL A 219 -10.05 -0.80 12.73
CA VAL A 219 -9.15 -1.37 11.73
C VAL A 219 -7.75 -0.80 11.92
N ASP A 220 -6.80 -1.67 12.20
CA ASP A 220 -5.37 -1.34 12.19
C ASP A 220 -4.82 -1.37 10.76
N ALA A 221 -4.54 -0.19 10.22
CA ALA A 221 -3.86 0.04 8.96
C ALA A 221 -2.54 0.83 9.16
N SER A 222 -1.97 0.82 10.37
CA SER A 222 -0.78 1.59 10.75
C SER A 222 0.54 1.05 10.16
N GLY A 223 0.44 -0.03 9.38
CA GLY A 223 1.54 -0.61 8.63
C GLY A 223 2.60 -1.29 9.50
N ARG A 224 3.87 -1.17 9.12
CA ARG A 224 5.00 -1.83 9.80
C ARG A 224 5.15 -1.41 11.26
N GLY A 225 4.68 -0.21 11.60
CA GLY A 225 4.70 0.35 12.96
C GLY A 225 3.54 -0.11 13.84
N SER A 226 2.77 -1.11 13.43
CA SER A 226 1.62 -1.60 14.20
C SER A 226 2.00 -1.99 15.63
N HIS A 227 1.20 -1.48 16.57
CA HIS A 227 1.25 -1.84 17.99
C HIS A 227 0.09 -2.76 18.40
N ALA A 228 -0.60 -3.39 17.45
CA ALA A 228 -1.76 -4.24 17.71
C ALA A 228 -1.50 -5.34 18.73
N ALA A 229 -0.32 -5.97 18.72
CA ALA A 229 0.03 -6.98 19.70
C ALA A 229 -0.02 -6.42 21.13
N ARG A 230 0.50 -5.21 21.36
CA ARG A 230 0.45 -4.54 22.66
C ARG A 230 -0.97 -4.13 23.03
N TRP A 231 -1.71 -3.56 22.08
CA TRP A 231 -3.08 -3.10 22.35
C TRP A 231 -4.04 -4.25 22.67
N LEU A 232 -3.94 -5.37 21.96
CA LEU A 232 -4.74 -6.57 22.20
C LEU A 232 -4.42 -7.18 23.57
N THR A 233 -3.14 -7.35 23.91
CA THR A 233 -2.75 -7.79 25.26
C THR A 233 -3.28 -6.85 26.34
N GLY A 234 -3.29 -5.53 26.08
CA GLY A 234 -3.79 -4.52 27.02
C GLY A 234 -5.26 -4.67 27.40
N ILE A 235 -6.11 -5.19 26.50
CA ILE A 235 -7.53 -5.51 26.79
C ILE A 235 -7.73 -6.98 27.17
N GLY A 236 -6.64 -7.70 27.42
CA GLY A 236 -6.62 -9.11 27.78
C GLY A 236 -6.76 -10.07 26.58
N ALA A 237 -6.81 -9.61 25.34
CA ALA A 237 -6.83 -10.50 24.17
C ALA A 237 -5.44 -11.10 23.88
N ASP A 238 -5.39 -12.19 23.13
CA ASP A 238 -4.12 -12.74 22.70
C ASP A 238 -3.61 -11.98 21.45
N PRO A 239 -2.31 -11.66 21.33
CA PRO A 239 -1.74 -11.17 20.08
C PRO A 239 -1.74 -12.27 19.00
N ALA A 240 -1.71 -11.86 17.72
CA ALA A 240 -1.55 -12.81 16.62
C ALA A 240 -0.14 -13.42 16.61
N ARG A 241 -0.03 -14.71 16.27
CA ARG A 241 1.27 -15.34 16.03
C ARG A 241 1.93 -14.67 14.81
N GLU A 242 3.14 -14.18 14.99
CA GLU A 242 3.93 -13.61 13.89
C GLU A 242 4.80 -14.68 13.24
N GLU A 243 4.82 -14.69 11.92
CA GLU A 243 5.80 -15.39 11.11
C GLU A 243 6.73 -14.34 10.48
N ARG A 244 8.03 -14.46 10.71
CA ARG A 244 9.03 -13.48 10.27
C ARG A 244 10.14 -14.16 9.49
N LEU A 245 10.53 -13.53 8.37
CA LEU A 245 11.68 -13.89 7.55
C LEU A 245 12.43 -12.61 7.15
N ASP A 246 13.70 -12.54 7.51
CA ASP A 246 14.53 -11.35 7.43
C ASP A 246 15.89 -11.65 6.79
N THR A 247 16.07 -11.17 5.56
CA THR A 247 17.33 -11.26 4.80
C THR A 247 18.33 -10.19 5.23
N GLY A 248 17.91 -9.19 6.01
CA GLY A 248 18.69 -8.01 6.36
C GLY A 248 18.92 -7.05 5.19
N LEU A 249 18.04 -7.09 4.19
CA LEU A 249 18.12 -6.20 3.03
C LEU A 249 18.09 -4.73 3.48
N ALA A 250 19.02 -3.95 2.97
CA ALA A 250 19.08 -2.51 3.15
C ALA A 250 19.02 -1.80 1.79
N TYR A 251 18.35 -0.65 1.77
CA TYR A 251 18.30 0.25 0.64
C TYR A 251 19.06 1.52 0.93
N ALA A 252 19.63 2.09 -0.13
CA ALA A 252 19.87 3.51 -0.24
C ALA A 252 19.19 4.02 -1.51
N SER A 253 18.58 5.20 -1.46
CA SER A 253 17.94 5.82 -2.62
C SER A 253 18.23 7.31 -2.69
N ARG A 254 18.30 7.82 -3.92
CA ARG A 254 18.50 9.24 -4.20
C ARG A 254 17.74 9.62 -5.47
N VAL A 255 17.17 10.82 -5.47
CA VAL A 255 16.48 11.39 -6.62
C VAL A 255 17.49 12.14 -7.48
N TYR A 256 17.36 11.99 -8.80
CA TYR A 256 18.23 12.59 -9.80
C TYR A 256 17.41 13.21 -10.92
N ARG A 257 18.03 14.14 -11.65
CA ARG A 257 17.61 14.62 -12.96
C ARG A 257 18.69 14.23 -13.96
N HIS A 258 18.29 13.59 -15.05
CA HIS A 258 19.23 13.30 -16.12
C HIS A 258 19.36 14.53 -17.03
N PRO A 259 20.58 14.95 -17.43
CA PRO A 259 20.81 16.20 -18.18
C PRO A 259 20.15 16.23 -19.56
N HIS A 260 19.73 15.08 -20.10
CA HIS A 260 19.03 14.99 -21.38
C HIS A 260 17.51 14.91 -21.28
N GLY A 261 16.91 15.25 -20.12
CA GLY A 261 15.48 15.06 -19.90
C GLY A 261 15.11 13.59 -19.86
N GLU A 262 13.81 13.27 -19.84
CA GLU A 262 13.29 11.90 -19.82
C GLU A 262 14.05 10.99 -20.79
N LEU A 263 14.26 9.73 -20.39
CA LEU A 263 14.68 8.64 -21.28
C LEU A 263 13.58 8.42 -22.34
N THR A 264 13.42 9.38 -23.24
CA THR A 264 12.38 9.42 -24.27
C THR A 264 12.90 8.70 -25.50
N PRO A 265 12.06 7.89 -26.16
CA PRO A 265 12.41 7.23 -27.42
C PRO A 265 12.68 8.22 -28.57
N ASP A 266 12.05 9.40 -28.55
CA ASP A 266 11.94 10.25 -29.74
C ASP A 266 13.19 11.11 -30.01
N ASP A 267 13.93 11.52 -28.97
CA ASP A 267 15.17 12.31 -29.13
C ASP A 267 16.41 11.48 -29.51
N VAL A 268 16.25 10.16 -29.64
CA VAL A 268 17.36 9.22 -29.91
C VAL A 268 17.39 8.72 -31.35
N ALA A 269 16.41 9.10 -32.18
CA ALA A 269 16.42 8.84 -33.61
C ALA A 269 17.34 9.85 -34.33
N GLY A 270 18.66 9.62 -34.32
CA GLY A 270 19.58 10.35 -35.22
C GLY A 270 20.97 10.69 -34.70
N ARG A 271 21.39 10.27 -33.51
CA ARG A 271 22.77 10.46 -33.02
C ARG A 271 23.44 9.12 -32.71
N GLU A 272 24.56 8.86 -33.38
CA GLU A 272 25.44 7.68 -33.21
C GLU A 272 26.23 7.70 -31.88
N ASP A 273 25.57 7.93 -30.75
CA ASP A 273 26.19 7.69 -29.45
C ASP A 273 25.79 6.30 -28.96
N ALA A 274 26.76 5.37 -28.98
CA ALA A 274 26.60 3.98 -28.55
C ALA A 274 26.18 3.86 -27.06
N ARG A 275 26.29 4.93 -26.26
CA ARG A 275 25.82 4.97 -24.87
C ARG A 275 24.34 5.33 -24.71
N ARG A 276 23.68 5.84 -25.75
CA ARG A 276 22.27 6.23 -25.65
C ARG A 276 21.35 5.01 -25.73
N THR A 277 20.50 4.86 -24.72
CA THR A 277 19.43 3.85 -24.64
C THR A 277 18.08 4.46 -24.99
N ASP A 278 17.14 3.65 -25.49
CA ASP A 278 15.71 3.99 -25.52
C ASP A 278 14.93 3.31 -24.38
N ALA A 279 15.63 2.75 -23.40
CA ALA A 279 15.02 2.21 -22.18
C ALA A 279 14.75 3.32 -21.17
N SER A 280 13.58 3.28 -20.54
CA SER A 280 13.19 4.25 -19.51
C SER A 280 13.56 3.81 -18.10
N ALA A 281 14.00 2.57 -17.92
CA ALA A 281 14.39 2.03 -16.63
C ALA A 281 15.57 1.05 -16.72
N TYR A 282 16.26 0.89 -15.60
CA TYR A 282 17.36 -0.04 -15.43
C TYR A 282 17.19 -0.86 -14.15
N TYR A 283 17.52 -2.15 -14.19
CA TYR A 283 17.45 -2.99 -13.00
C TYR A 283 18.46 -4.14 -12.99
N VAL A 284 19.21 -4.26 -11.89
CA VAL A 284 20.09 -5.38 -11.56
C VAL A 284 19.44 -6.13 -10.41
N PHE A 285 18.92 -7.32 -10.68
CA PHE A 285 18.30 -8.16 -9.66
C PHE A 285 19.38 -8.88 -8.82
N PRO A 286 19.17 -9.02 -7.51
CA PRO A 286 20.09 -9.77 -6.69
C PRO A 286 19.91 -11.27 -6.93
N THR A 287 20.97 -12.03 -6.69
CA THR A 287 20.98 -13.48 -6.70
C THR A 287 21.65 -14.01 -5.43
N PRO A 288 21.48 -15.30 -5.07
CA PRO A 288 22.20 -15.85 -3.93
C PRO A 288 23.72 -15.75 -4.06
N ALA A 289 24.25 -15.75 -5.29
CA ALA A 289 25.68 -15.57 -5.56
C ALA A 289 26.11 -14.09 -5.51
N ARG A 290 25.20 -13.16 -5.83
CA ARG A 290 25.42 -11.72 -5.81
C ARG A 290 24.26 -11.02 -5.10
N PRO A 291 24.32 -10.88 -3.77
CA PRO A 291 23.21 -10.38 -2.95
C PRO A 291 23.04 -8.85 -3.01
N SER A 292 23.68 -8.19 -3.98
CA SER A 292 23.66 -6.74 -4.20
C SER A 292 23.02 -6.43 -5.55
N GLY A 293 22.37 -5.29 -5.65
CA GLY A 293 21.73 -4.85 -6.89
C GLY A 293 21.30 -3.41 -6.81
N GLY A 294 20.54 -2.99 -7.81
CA GLY A 294 20.06 -1.62 -7.89
C GLY A 294 19.25 -1.38 -9.14
N GLY A 295 18.66 -0.20 -9.22
CA GLY A 295 17.88 0.20 -10.38
C GLY A 295 17.72 1.71 -10.45
N ILE A 296 17.30 2.16 -11.61
CA ILE A 296 16.94 3.55 -11.89
C ILE A 296 15.54 3.49 -12.50
N LEU A 297 14.61 4.16 -11.86
CA LEU A 297 13.21 4.20 -12.28
C LEU A 297 12.78 5.66 -12.50
N PRO A 298 12.01 5.95 -13.55
CA PRO A 298 11.50 7.30 -13.76
C PRO A 298 10.45 7.61 -12.69
N VAL A 299 10.42 8.85 -12.22
CA VAL A 299 9.38 9.40 -11.34
C VAL A 299 8.85 10.70 -11.95
N GLU A 300 7.72 11.20 -11.47
CA GLU A 300 7.04 12.35 -12.04
C GLU A 300 7.93 13.61 -12.11
N GLY A 301 7.69 14.47 -13.11
CA GLY A 301 8.41 15.73 -13.28
C GLY A 301 9.80 15.60 -13.93
N GLY A 302 9.99 14.61 -14.82
CA GLY A 302 11.26 14.40 -15.53
C GLY A 302 12.43 13.97 -14.62
N ARG A 303 12.11 13.37 -13.46
CA ARG A 303 13.08 12.94 -12.45
C ARG A 303 13.23 11.42 -12.50
N HIS A 304 14.29 10.92 -11.89
CA HIS A 304 14.50 9.49 -11.70
C HIS A 304 14.89 9.21 -10.26
N LEU A 305 14.48 8.06 -9.76
CA LEU A 305 14.88 7.56 -8.46
C LEU A 305 15.84 6.40 -8.67
N ALA A 306 17.07 6.59 -8.21
CA ALA A 306 18.07 5.54 -8.15
C ALA A 306 17.97 4.82 -6.81
N ILE A 307 17.99 3.50 -6.85
CA ILE A 307 18.03 2.64 -5.68
C ILE A 307 19.21 1.68 -5.79
N LEU A 308 19.95 1.55 -4.70
CA LEU A 308 20.94 0.49 -4.51
C LEU A 308 20.50 -0.33 -3.30
N PHE A 309 20.77 -1.63 -3.35
CA PHE A 309 20.46 -2.52 -2.25
C PHE A 309 21.48 -3.63 -2.09
N GLY A 310 21.62 -4.08 -0.85
CA GLY A 310 22.46 -5.19 -0.45
C GLY A 310 21.89 -5.88 0.78
N LEU A 311 22.26 -7.14 0.98
CA LEU A 311 21.89 -7.89 2.17
C LEU A 311 22.75 -7.50 3.38
N ARG A 312 22.49 -8.16 4.51
CA ARG A 312 23.20 -7.95 5.77
C ARG A 312 24.71 -8.01 5.60
N GLY A 313 25.40 -6.97 6.05
CA GLY A 313 26.86 -6.82 5.95
C GLY A 313 27.36 -6.28 4.61
N ASP A 314 26.46 -5.96 3.68
CA ASP A 314 26.76 -5.31 2.40
C ASP A 314 25.79 -4.15 2.11
N GLU A 315 25.40 -3.44 3.17
CA GLU A 315 24.44 -2.36 3.08
C GLU A 315 25.01 -1.18 2.27
N PRO A 316 24.25 -0.62 1.31
CA PRO A 316 24.67 0.58 0.60
C PRO A 316 24.88 1.76 1.56
N PRO A 317 25.96 2.55 1.39
CA PRO A 317 26.20 3.76 2.18
C PRO A 317 25.13 4.83 1.93
N THR A 318 25.02 5.76 2.88
CA THR A 318 24.09 6.91 2.82
C THR A 318 24.80 8.26 2.64
N ASP A 319 26.11 8.25 2.40
CA ASP A 319 26.88 9.41 1.93
C ASP A 319 26.99 9.38 0.39
N GLU A 320 27.18 10.55 -0.21
CA GLU A 320 27.11 10.72 -1.67
C GLU A 320 28.21 9.97 -2.42
N GLU A 321 29.43 10.06 -1.93
CA GLU A 321 30.60 9.38 -2.52
C GLU A 321 30.47 7.87 -2.37
N GLY A 322 30.11 7.40 -1.18
CA GLY A 322 29.87 6.00 -0.87
C GLY A 322 28.75 5.38 -1.71
N PHE A 323 27.65 6.11 -1.94
CA PHE A 323 26.54 5.66 -2.78
C PHE A 323 26.99 5.41 -4.23
N THR A 324 27.70 6.37 -4.83
CA THR A 324 28.20 6.27 -6.21
C THR A 324 29.27 5.18 -6.35
N ARG A 325 30.21 5.12 -5.39
CA ARG A 325 31.25 4.08 -5.33
C ARG A 325 30.67 2.68 -5.15
N TYR A 326 29.57 2.53 -4.40
CA TYR A 326 28.90 1.25 -4.24
C TYR A 326 28.37 0.75 -5.59
N ALA A 327 27.75 1.62 -6.39
CA ALA A 327 27.29 1.27 -7.75
C ALA A 327 28.46 0.81 -8.65
N ALA A 328 29.62 1.45 -8.55
CA ALA A 328 30.81 1.08 -9.33
C ALA A 328 31.40 -0.28 -8.95
N THR A 329 31.41 -0.60 -7.65
CA THR A 329 32.22 -1.71 -7.10
C THR A 329 31.42 -2.98 -6.82
N ARG A 330 30.11 -2.86 -6.55
CA ARG A 330 29.26 -4.00 -6.16
C ARG A 330 28.38 -4.50 -7.29
N LEU A 331 28.09 -3.67 -8.29
CA LEU A 331 27.25 -4.07 -9.42
C LEU A 331 28.09 -4.73 -10.53
N PRO A 332 27.53 -5.71 -11.26
CA PRO A 332 28.26 -6.48 -12.27
C PRO A 332 28.56 -5.71 -13.56
N HIS A 333 27.94 -4.55 -13.77
CA HIS A 333 28.12 -3.74 -14.97
C HIS A 333 28.06 -2.25 -14.62
N PRO A 334 28.87 -1.40 -15.28
CA PRO A 334 28.95 0.02 -14.95
C PRO A 334 27.72 0.86 -15.34
N PHE A 335 26.67 0.33 -15.98
CA PHE A 335 25.65 1.19 -16.60
C PHE A 335 24.85 2.03 -15.60
N ILE A 336 24.62 1.52 -14.37
CA ILE A 336 24.01 2.33 -13.30
C ILE A 336 25.01 3.38 -12.80
N HIS A 337 26.28 3.00 -12.60
CA HIS A 337 27.32 3.92 -12.16
C HIS A 337 27.53 5.07 -13.16
N ASP A 338 27.63 4.75 -14.45
CA ASP A 338 27.84 5.73 -15.52
C ASP A 338 26.66 6.68 -15.60
N TRP A 339 25.43 6.15 -15.54
CA TRP A 339 24.22 6.97 -15.47
C TRP A 339 24.19 7.90 -14.25
N LEU A 340 24.61 7.41 -13.08
CA LEU A 340 24.68 8.22 -11.85
C LEU A 340 25.75 9.31 -11.95
N SER A 341 26.85 9.05 -12.67
CA SER A 341 27.96 10.00 -12.85
C SER A 341 27.59 11.17 -13.76
N ASP A 342 26.69 10.92 -14.72
CA ASP A 342 26.20 11.94 -15.65
C ASP A 342 24.99 12.71 -15.11
N ALA A 343 24.25 12.16 -14.14
CA ALA A 343 23.01 12.73 -13.64
C ALA A 343 23.20 13.77 -12.51
N GLU A 344 22.37 14.81 -12.50
CA GLU A 344 22.32 15.81 -11.44
C GLU A 344 21.55 15.25 -10.23
N PRO A 345 22.14 15.20 -9.03
CA PRO A 345 21.40 14.79 -7.84
C PRO A 345 20.46 15.88 -7.32
N LEU A 346 19.23 15.51 -6.96
CA LEU A 346 18.19 16.42 -6.47
C LEU A 346 17.82 16.21 -4.99
N SER A 347 18.36 15.18 -4.33
CA SER A 347 18.10 14.89 -2.93
C SER A 347 19.35 14.38 -2.21
N PRO A 348 19.36 14.36 -0.86
CA PRO A 348 20.27 13.51 -0.10
C PRO A 348 20.04 12.03 -0.39
N VAL A 349 20.99 11.19 0.01
CA VAL A 349 20.81 9.72 0.00
C VAL A 349 20.01 9.31 1.24
N HIS A 350 18.90 8.62 1.03
CA HIS A 350 18.05 8.10 2.10
C HIS A 350 18.24 6.60 2.25
N GLY A 351 18.43 6.12 3.48
CA GLY A 351 18.59 4.71 3.80
C GLY A 351 17.34 4.07 4.42
N PHE A 352 17.07 2.80 4.12
CA PHE A 352 15.99 2.04 4.75
C PHE A 352 16.36 0.58 5.00
N ARG A 353 16.08 0.09 6.22
CA ARG A 353 16.52 -1.23 6.70
C ARG A 353 15.40 -2.10 7.29
N ASN A 354 14.18 -1.59 7.41
CA ASN A 354 13.04 -2.35 7.96
C ASN A 354 12.32 -3.17 6.88
N THR A 355 13.00 -4.19 6.38
CA THR A 355 12.64 -4.93 5.14
C THR A 355 12.18 -6.36 5.37
N ALA A 356 12.07 -6.81 6.63
CA ALA A 356 11.64 -8.16 6.94
C ALA A 356 10.22 -8.46 6.42
N ASN A 357 10.02 -9.67 5.89
CA ASN A 357 8.68 -10.20 5.69
C ASN A 357 8.08 -10.55 7.04
N VAL A 358 6.88 -10.06 7.33
CA VAL A 358 6.15 -10.36 8.58
C VAL A 358 4.70 -10.67 8.25
N ARG A 359 4.21 -11.84 8.67
CA ARG A 359 2.80 -12.22 8.53
C ARG A 359 2.19 -12.47 9.89
N ARG A 360 1.13 -11.74 10.21
CA ARG A 360 0.41 -11.86 11.49
C ARG A 360 -0.80 -12.77 11.32
N ARG A 361 -0.75 -13.93 11.99
CA ARG A 361 -1.70 -15.04 11.82
C ARG A 361 -2.96 -14.88 12.66
N TYR A 362 -3.73 -13.83 12.39
CA TYR A 362 -5.05 -13.62 13.01
C TYR A 362 -6.09 -14.70 12.65
N ASP A 363 -5.81 -15.52 11.64
CA ASP A 363 -6.62 -16.67 11.21
C ASP A 363 -6.52 -17.89 12.14
N ARG A 364 -5.50 -17.94 13.00
CA ARG A 364 -5.21 -19.04 13.92
C ARG A 364 -5.99 -18.92 15.24
N PRO A 365 -6.26 -20.04 15.93
CA PRO A 365 -6.91 -20.04 17.25
C PRO A 365 -6.22 -19.11 18.25
N GLY A 366 -7.01 -18.52 19.14
CA GLY A 366 -6.60 -17.60 20.20
C GLY A 366 -7.79 -16.77 20.65
N ARG A 367 -7.66 -16.06 21.78
CA ARG A 367 -8.67 -15.09 22.25
C ARG A 367 -8.64 -13.85 21.35
N ARG A 368 -9.42 -13.90 20.26
CA ARG A 368 -9.55 -12.84 19.26
C ARG A 368 -10.86 -12.08 19.49
N PRO A 369 -10.81 -10.81 19.91
CA PRO A 369 -12.01 -10.05 20.12
C PRO A 369 -12.71 -9.75 18.79
N ALA A 370 -14.04 -9.70 18.82
CA ALA A 370 -14.81 -9.10 17.73
C ALA A 370 -14.51 -7.59 17.64
N GLY A 371 -14.77 -6.98 16.48
CA GLY A 371 -14.62 -5.53 16.30
C GLY A 371 -13.19 -5.06 16.05
N PHE A 372 -12.24 -5.96 15.74
CA PHE A 372 -10.87 -5.59 15.37
C PHE A 372 -10.40 -6.28 14.08
N LEU A 373 -9.93 -5.49 13.10
CA LEU A 373 -9.30 -6.01 11.89
C LEU A 373 -7.88 -5.44 11.73
N ALA A 374 -6.99 -6.19 11.12
CA ALA A 374 -5.69 -5.70 10.65
C ALA A 374 -5.61 -5.79 9.12
N VAL A 375 -5.07 -4.76 8.47
CA VAL A 375 -4.93 -4.65 7.00
C VAL A 375 -3.56 -4.12 6.58
N GLY A 376 -3.21 -4.29 5.30
CA GLY A 376 -1.93 -3.81 4.76
C GLY A 376 -0.72 -4.41 5.49
N ASP A 377 0.35 -3.61 5.64
CA ASP A 377 1.57 -4.01 6.36
C ASP A 377 1.31 -4.26 7.88
N ALA A 378 0.17 -3.87 8.44
CA ALA A 378 -0.18 -4.28 9.81
C ALA A 378 -0.59 -5.76 9.86
N LEU A 379 -1.11 -6.32 8.76
CA LEU A 379 -1.46 -7.73 8.63
C LEU A 379 -0.32 -8.58 8.03
N CYS A 380 0.19 -8.15 6.87
CA CYS A 380 1.16 -8.89 6.08
C CYS A 380 2.12 -7.91 5.39
N THR A 381 3.34 -7.87 5.90
CA THR A 381 4.45 -7.04 5.43
C THR A 381 5.35 -7.86 4.51
N PHE A 382 5.73 -7.27 3.39
CA PHE A 382 6.66 -7.86 2.44
C PHE A 382 8.01 -7.15 2.45
N ASN A 383 9.05 -7.88 2.09
CA ASN A 383 10.28 -7.31 1.61
C ASN A 383 9.97 -6.46 0.36
N PRO A 384 10.26 -5.14 0.38
CA PRO A 384 9.77 -4.24 -0.66
C PRO A 384 10.49 -4.41 -2.01
N ILE A 385 11.51 -5.28 -2.12
CA ILE A 385 12.24 -5.52 -3.38
C ILE A 385 11.33 -6.06 -4.49
N TYR A 386 10.23 -6.71 -4.10
CA TYR A 386 9.25 -7.29 -5.02
C TYR A 386 8.17 -6.30 -5.45
N GLY A 387 8.09 -5.09 -4.87
CA GLY A 387 7.11 -4.07 -5.26
C GLY A 387 5.65 -4.41 -4.98
N GLN A 388 5.35 -5.40 -4.14
CA GLN A 388 4.01 -5.95 -3.99
C GLN A 388 3.09 -5.20 -3.01
N GLY A 389 3.65 -4.38 -2.12
CA GLY A 389 2.91 -3.83 -0.97
C GLY A 389 1.65 -3.02 -1.34
N MET A 390 1.76 -2.14 -2.35
CA MET A 390 0.63 -1.30 -2.78
C MET A 390 -0.46 -2.10 -3.48
N ALA A 391 -0.05 -3.05 -4.34
CA ALA A 391 -0.99 -3.95 -5.00
C ALA A 391 -1.76 -4.79 -3.97
N VAL A 392 -1.06 -5.39 -3.01
CA VAL A 392 -1.70 -6.18 -1.95
C VAL A 392 -2.62 -5.31 -1.07
N ALA A 393 -2.25 -4.06 -0.78
CA ALA A 393 -3.12 -3.14 -0.05
C ALA A 393 -4.44 -2.89 -0.80
N ALA A 394 -4.38 -2.63 -2.12
CA ALA A 394 -5.58 -2.43 -2.95
C ALA A 394 -6.40 -3.71 -3.10
N MET A 395 -5.76 -4.86 -3.37
CA MET A 395 -6.42 -6.17 -3.42
C MET A 395 -7.08 -6.54 -2.07
N SER A 396 -6.47 -6.15 -0.94
CA SER A 396 -7.08 -6.36 0.38
C SER A 396 -8.35 -5.53 0.57
N ALA A 397 -8.39 -4.31 0.03
CA ALA A 397 -9.60 -3.49 0.06
C ALA A 397 -10.70 -4.05 -0.85
N VAL A 398 -10.35 -4.62 -2.00
CA VAL A 398 -11.29 -5.42 -2.83
C VAL A 398 -11.84 -6.61 -2.03
N ALA A 399 -10.97 -7.38 -1.37
CA ALA A 399 -11.39 -8.51 -0.55
C ALA A 399 -12.27 -8.08 0.63
N LEU A 400 -12.03 -6.90 1.22
CA LEU A 400 -12.89 -6.32 2.25
C LEU A 400 -14.28 -6.01 1.70
N ARG A 401 -14.36 -5.30 0.56
CA ARG A 401 -15.61 -4.98 -0.13
C ARG A 401 -16.43 -6.25 -0.39
N ASP A 402 -15.80 -7.24 -1.00
CA ASP A 402 -16.47 -8.47 -1.41
C ASP A 402 -16.93 -9.29 -0.18
N ALA A 403 -16.13 -9.32 0.90
CA ALA A 403 -16.50 -10.01 2.14
C ALA A 403 -17.65 -9.33 2.90
N LEU A 404 -17.79 -8.01 2.79
CA LEU A 404 -18.89 -7.24 3.41
C LEU A 404 -20.15 -7.24 2.55
N ALA A 405 -20.02 -7.39 1.23
CA ALA A 405 -21.13 -7.38 0.29
C ALA A 405 -21.76 -8.77 0.02
N ASP A 406 -21.13 -9.88 0.45
CA ASP A 406 -21.64 -11.24 0.23
C ASP A 406 -23.00 -11.47 0.92
N PRO A 407 -24.13 -11.54 0.18
CA PRO A 407 -25.46 -11.66 0.77
C PRO A 407 -25.71 -13.03 1.38
N ARG A 408 -24.87 -14.02 1.06
CA ARG A 408 -25.06 -15.41 1.48
C ARG A 408 -24.56 -15.67 2.90
N ARG A 409 -23.78 -14.75 3.47
CA ARG A 409 -23.02 -15.00 4.70
C ARG A 409 -22.88 -13.75 5.55
N THR A 410 -23.22 -13.85 6.83
CA THR A 410 -23.02 -12.75 7.78
C THR A 410 -21.52 -12.45 7.94
N PRO A 411 -21.09 -11.19 7.74
CA PRO A 411 -19.70 -10.82 7.94
C PRO A 411 -19.36 -10.88 9.44
N THR A 412 -18.42 -11.73 9.81
CA THR A 412 -17.79 -11.74 11.13
C THR A 412 -16.36 -11.24 11.04
N THR A 413 -15.83 -10.68 12.12
CA THR A 413 -14.44 -10.21 12.19
C THR A 413 -13.45 -11.27 11.72
N LEU A 414 -13.61 -12.52 12.20
CA LEU A 414 -12.75 -13.63 11.78
C LEU A 414 -12.87 -13.95 10.28
N ARG A 415 -14.09 -13.91 9.72
CA ARG A 415 -14.34 -14.19 8.30
C ARG A 415 -13.67 -13.14 7.41
N VAL A 416 -13.86 -11.87 7.75
CA VAL A 416 -13.25 -10.74 7.03
C VAL A 416 -11.73 -10.79 7.16
N GLN A 417 -11.21 -11.03 8.37
CA GLN A 417 -9.77 -11.15 8.60
C GLN A 417 -9.12 -12.28 7.78
N ARG A 418 -9.81 -13.41 7.60
CA ARG A 418 -9.36 -14.51 6.73
C ARG A 418 -9.38 -14.12 5.25
N ALA A 419 -10.38 -13.38 4.80
CA ALA A 419 -10.44 -12.87 3.42
C ALA A 419 -9.26 -11.91 3.14
N LEU A 420 -9.00 -10.98 4.05
CA LEU A 420 -7.86 -10.07 3.99
C LEU A 420 -6.52 -10.82 3.96
N LEU A 421 -6.34 -11.82 4.83
CA LEU A 421 -5.13 -12.63 4.84
C LEU A 421 -4.97 -13.43 3.53
N ASN A 422 -6.07 -13.97 3.00
CA ASN A 422 -6.05 -14.71 1.73
C ASN A 422 -5.65 -13.83 0.54
N ALA A 423 -6.08 -12.56 0.50
CA ALA A 423 -5.67 -11.60 -0.54
C ALA A 423 -4.15 -11.39 -0.57
N SER A 424 -3.47 -11.52 0.58
CA SER A 424 -2.02 -11.37 0.72
C SER A 424 -1.22 -12.66 0.46
N ARG A 425 -1.88 -13.81 0.25
CA ARG A 425 -1.26 -15.14 0.28
C ARG A 425 -0.22 -15.34 -0.83
N GLN A 426 -0.57 -15.02 -2.07
CA GLN A 426 0.33 -15.24 -3.21
C GLN A 426 1.58 -14.36 -3.12
N ALA A 427 1.41 -13.09 -2.78
CA ALA A 427 2.54 -12.17 -2.54
C ALA A 427 3.47 -12.69 -1.44
N TRP A 428 2.92 -13.24 -0.36
CA TRP A 428 3.70 -13.86 0.72
C TRP A 428 4.48 -15.08 0.22
N GLU A 429 3.84 -15.96 -0.54
CA GLU A 429 4.48 -17.18 -1.07
C GLU A 429 5.62 -16.86 -2.03
N ILE A 430 5.46 -15.83 -2.88
CA ILE A 430 6.52 -15.34 -3.77
C ILE A 430 7.67 -14.73 -2.96
N SER A 431 7.37 -13.73 -2.12
CA SER A 431 8.38 -12.97 -1.38
C SER A 431 9.15 -13.85 -0.39
N ALA A 432 8.45 -14.61 0.46
CA ALA A 432 9.09 -15.48 1.44
C ALA A 432 9.78 -16.69 0.80
N GLY A 433 9.26 -17.18 -0.33
CA GLY A 433 9.88 -18.27 -1.09
C GLY A 433 11.23 -17.89 -1.68
N ALA A 434 11.31 -16.71 -2.30
CA ALA A 434 12.54 -16.17 -2.86
C ALA A 434 13.56 -15.82 -1.75
N ASP A 435 13.12 -15.10 -0.71
CA ASP A 435 14.00 -14.66 0.39
C ASP A 435 14.59 -15.83 1.20
N LYS A 436 13.90 -16.97 1.27
CA LYS A 436 14.42 -18.18 1.93
C LYS A 436 15.72 -18.69 1.31
N SER A 437 15.92 -18.46 0.01
CA SER A 437 17.11 -18.90 -0.71
C SER A 437 18.29 -17.94 -0.59
N MET A 438 18.08 -16.75 0.01
CA MET A 438 19.10 -15.72 0.12
C MET A 438 20.09 -16.00 1.27
N PRO A 439 21.38 -15.69 1.09
CA PRO A 439 22.38 -15.81 2.15
C PRO A 439 22.01 -14.99 3.38
N GLY A 440 22.22 -15.54 4.57
CA GLY A 440 21.96 -14.84 5.83
C GLY A 440 20.48 -14.63 6.18
N ALA A 441 19.54 -15.26 5.45
CA ALA A 441 18.12 -15.19 5.81
C ALA A 441 17.86 -15.81 7.20
N VAL A 442 17.31 -15.00 8.12
CA VAL A 442 16.92 -15.42 9.47
C VAL A 442 15.41 -15.46 9.55
N GLY A 443 14.82 -16.56 10.04
CA GLY A 443 13.38 -16.65 10.18
C GLY A 443 12.94 -17.90 10.93
N ASP A 444 11.62 -18.03 11.11
CA ASP A 444 11.00 -19.18 11.77
C ASP A 444 11.53 -20.49 11.15
N ARG A 445 12.02 -21.43 12.01
CA ARG A 445 12.62 -22.71 11.60
C ARG A 445 11.70 -23.54 10.71
N THR A 446 10.39 -23.36 10.84
CA THR A 446 9.39 -24.01 9.99
C THR A 446 9.35 -23.47 8.56
N MET A 447 9.74 -22.21 8.36
CA MET A 447 9.81 -21.56 7.05
C MET A 447 11.11 -21.88 6.31
N THR A 448 12.23 -22.07 7.02
CA THR A 448 13.56 -22.28 6.42
C THR A 448 13.87 -23.73 6.01
N ARG A 449 13.09 -24.73 6.47
CA ARG A 449 13.30 -26.12 6.08
C ARG A 449 12.67 -26.44 4.72
N THR A 450 13.45 -26.85 3.73
CA THR A 450 12.91 -27.34 2.44
C THR A 450 12.48 -28.79 2.61
N ARG A 451 11.21 -29.12 2.38
CA ARG A 451 10.75 -30.51 2.44
C ARG A 451 11.26 -31.26 1.20
N LEU A 452 11.70 -32.52 1.34
CA LEU A 452 12.15 -33.35 0.22
C LEU A 452 11.09 -33.44 -0.89
N THR A 453 9.80 -33.38 -0.52
CA THR A 453 8.66 -33.38 -1.43
C THR A 453 8.56 -32.14 -2.33
N GLN A 454 9.31 -31.07 -2.06
CA GLN A 454 9.32 -29.83 -2.85
C GLN A 454 10.43 -29.80 -3.90
N ARG A 455 11.32 -30.80 -3.94
CA ARG A 455 12.45 -30.84 -4.90
C ARG A 455 12.03 -30.76 -6.37
N PRO A 456 11.02 -31.52 -6.85
CA PRO A 456 10.59 -31.44 -8.26
C PRO A 456 10.04 -30.06 -8.62
N ALA A 457 9.22 -29.48 -7.73
CA ALA A 457 8.66 -28.15 -7.93
C ALA A 457 9.74 -27.06 -7.97
N ASN A 458 10.72 -27.11 -7.06
CA ASN A 458 11.84 -26.17 -7.04
C ASN A 458 12.71 -26.30 -8.31
N TRP A 459 12.96 -27.53 -8.76
CA TRP A 459 13.66 -27.77 -10.01
C TRP A 459 12.90 -27.18 -11.22
N TYR A 460 11.59 -27.38 -11.28
CA TYR A 460 10.74 -26.81 -12.33
C TYR A 460 10.78 -25.28 -12.32
N LEU A 461 10.63 -24.65 -11.16
CA LEU A 461 10.67 -23.19 -11.03
C LEU A 461 12.03 -22.61 -11.40
N LYS A 462 13.13 -23.31 -11.11
CA LYS A 462 14.46 -22.93 -11.60
C LYS A 462 14.50 -22.91 -13.13
N ARG A 463 13.92 -23.90 -13.80
CA ARG A 463 13.82 -23.91 -15.27
C ARG A 463 12.95 -22.77 -15.82
N VAL A 464 11.86 -22.44 -15.14
CA VAL A 464 11.03 -21.26 -15.48
C VAL A 464 11.90 -19.99 -15.42
N GLN A 465 12.67 -19.79 -14.35
CA GLN A 465 13.58 -18.65 -14.21
C GLN A 465 14.69 -18.63 -15.27
N GLU A 466 15.23 -19.79 -15.66
CA GLU A 466 16.24 -19.89 -16.72
C GLU A 466 15.71 -19.43 -18.09
N GLN A 467 14.42 -19.68 -18.38
CA GLN A 467 13.74 -19.25 -19.60
C GLN A 467 13.19 -17.81 -19.52
N TYR A 468 13.00 -17.27 -18.31
CA TYR A 468 12.37 -15.98 -18.08
C TYR A 468 13.04 -14.82 -18.84
N ALA A 469 14.37 -14.88 -18.97
CA ALA A 469 15.12 -13.80 -19.61
C ALA A 469 14.84 -13.65 -21.11
N THR A 470 14.41 -14.71 -21.81
CA THR A 470 14.45 -14.75 -23.29
C THR A 470 13.25 -15.40 -23.96
N GLU A 471 12.53 -16.30 -23.29
CA GLU A 471 11.39 -17.01 -23.89
C GLU A 471 10.10 -16.19 -23.69
N PRO A 472 9.46 -15.69 -24.76
CA PRO A 472 8.38 -14.71 -24.64
C PRO A 472 7.14 -15.22 -23.90
N VAL A 473 6.76 -16.49 -24.10
CA VAL A 473 5.52 -17.07 -23.56
C VAL A 473 5.67 -17.38 -22.07
N VAL A 474 6.76 -18.05 -21.69
CA VAL A 474 7.11 -18.35 -20.30
C VAL A 474 7.34 -17.06 -19.54
N ALA A 475 8.01 -16.08 -20.16
CA ALA A 475 8.28 -14.82 -19.50
C ALA A 475 7.03 -13.95 -19.31
N ALA A 476 6.08 -13.98 -20.25
CA ALA A 476 4.77 -13.35 -20.07
C ALA A 476 4.01 -13.94 -18.88
N ALA A 477 3.94 -15.28 -18.80
CA ALA A 477 3.28 -15.99 -17.70
C ALA A 477 3.97 -15.76 -16.35
N PHE A 478 5.31 -15.73 -16.33
CA PHE A 478 6.05 -15.45 -15.10
C PHE A 478 5.87 -14.00 -14.63
N ARG A 479 5.92 -13.03 -15.55
CA ARG A 479 5.62 -11.62 -15.26
C ARG A 479 4.21 -11.43 -14.72
N SER A 480 3.19 -12.07 -15.29
CA SER A 480 1.83 -11.95 -14.80
C SER A 480 1.67 -12.48 -13.37
N VAL A 481 2.37 -13.58 -13.03
CA VAL A 481 2.41 -14.11 -11.66
C VAL A 481 3.15 -13.16 -10.70
N LEU A 482 4.29 -12.59 -11.09
CA LEU A 482 5.03 -11.63 -10.26
C LEU A 482 4.24 -10.32 -10.03
N SER A 483 3.50 -9.87 -11.06
CA SER A 483 2.59 -8.73 -10.99
C SER A 483 1.29 -9.00 -10.24
N LEU A 484 1.07 -10.24 -9.80
CA LEU A 484 -0.13 -10.75 -9.13
C LEU A 484 -1.43 -10.67 -9.97
N SER A 485 -1.32 -10.50 -11.29
CA SER A 485 -2.48 -10.51 -12.20
C SER A 485 -2.91 -11.92 -12.61
N SER A 486 -2.08 -12.93 -12.35
CA SER A 486 -2.39 -14.35 -12.57
C SER A 486 -2.05 -15.21 -11.35
N PRO A 487 -2.79 -16.30 -11.10
CA PRO A 487 -2.48 -17.23 -10.03
C PRO A 487 -1.17 -17.97 -10.30
N PHE A 488 -0.48 -18.39 -9.24
CA PHE A 488 0.79 -19.14 -9.34
C PHE A 488 0.66 -20.43 -10.18
N THR A 489 -0.53 -21.03 -10.22
CA THR A 489 -0.83 -22.23 -11.02
C THR A 489 -0.70 -21.99 -12.53
N ALA A 490 -0.75 -20.74 -13.01
CA ALA A 490 -0.56 -20.41 -14.42
C ALA A 490 0.81 -20.86 -14.96
N LEU A 491 1.84 -20.91 -14.10
CA LEU A 491 3.18 -21.42 -14.48
C LEU A 491 3.18 -22.91 -14.81
N PHE A 492 2.13 -23.65 -14.44
CA PHE A 492 2.01 -25.09 -14.66
C PHE A 492 0.99 -25.42 -15.75
N ALA A 493 0.45 -24.41 -16.46
CA ALA A 493 -0.44 -24.64 -17.59
C ALA A 493 0.26 -25.51 -18.66
N PRO A 494 -0.45 -26.41 -19.36
CA PRO A 494 0.16 -27.39 -20.26
C PRO A 494 1.10 -26.78 -21.31
N GLY A 495 0.74 -25.62 -21.88
CA GLY A 495 1.59 -24.90 -22.85
C GLY A 495 2.90 -24.41 -22.24
N ILE A 496 2.86 -23.85 -21.02
CA ILE A 496 4.04 -23.38 -20.30
C ILE A 496 4.91 -24.56 -19.88
N ALA A 497 4.31 -25.60 -19.29
CA ALA A 497 5.02 -26.79 -18.86
C ALA A 497 5.73 -27.49 -20.02
N ARG A 498 5.09 -27.57 -21.20
CA ARG A 498 5.72 -28.11 -22.41
C ARG A 498 6.98 -27.35 -22.81
N LEU A 499 6.95 -26.02 -22.78
CA LEU A 499 8.10 -25.17 -23.11
C LEU A 499 9.22 -25.34 -22.07
N VAL A 500 8.87 -25.29 -20.79
CA VAL A 500 9.82 -25.37 -19.67
C VAL A 500 10.52 -26.74 -19.59
N LEU A 501 9.77 -27.83 -19.86
CA LEU A 501 10.26 -29.20 -19.74
C LEU A 501 10.98 -29.71 -20.99
N LEU A 502 10.52 -29.33 -22.19
CA LEU A 502 10.97 -29.96 -23.43
C LEU A 502 11.88 -29.07 -24.29
N ARG A 503 12.00 -27.78 -23.98
CA ARG A 503 12.84 -26.85 -24.75
C ARG A 503 13.97 -26.26 -23.91
N PRO A 504 15.18 -26.12 -24.47
CA PRO A 504 16.22 -25.32 -23.84
C PRO A 504 15.81 -23.83 -23.85
N ALA A 505 16.33 -23.05 -22.90
CA ALA A 505 16.15 -21.61 -22.92
C ALA A 505 16.84 -21.01 -24.15
N PRO A 506 16.20 -20.08 -24.89
CA PRO A 506 16.89 -19.32 -25.93
C PRO A 506 18.11 -18.58 -25.36
N PRO A 507 19.18 -18.42 -26.14
CA PRO A 507 20.40 -17.76 -25.67
C PRO A 507 20.08 -16.31 -25.24
N ALA A 508 20.62 -15.93 -24.09
CA ALA A 508 20.52 -14.55 -23.60
C ALA A 508 21.44 -13.61 -24.41
N PRO A 509 21.08 -12.32 -24.52
CA PRO A 509 22.00 -11.32 -25.03
C PRO A 509 23.33 -11.37 -24.27
N THR A 510 24.44 -11.19 -24.98
CA THR A 510 25.79 -11.16 -24.39
C THR A 510 26.16 -9.75 -23.90
N THR A 511 25.53 -8.72 -24.46
CA THR A 511 25.70 -7.31 -24.11
C THR A 511 24.39 -6.71 -23.58
N PRO A 512 24.46 -5.58 -22.85
CA PRO A 512 23.25 -4.87 -22.43
C PRO A 512 22.38 -4.50 -23.64
N PRO A 513 21.09 -4.86 -23.68
CA PRO A 513 20.20 -4.52 -24.78
C PRO A 513 19.74 -3.06 -24.66
N LEU A 514 20.63 -2.12 -24.99
CA LEU A 514 20.36 -0.68 -24.91
C LEU A 514 19.32 -0.20 -25.91
N ARG A 515 18.97 -1.00 -26.92
CA ARG A 515 17.95 -0.67 -27.92
C ARG A 515 16.91 -1.78 -28.03
N ARG A 516 15.66 -1.40 -28.32
CA ARG A 516 14.64 -2.37 -28.75
C ARG A 516 15.04 -2.99 -30.10
N PRO A 517 14.75 -4.27 -30.34
CA PRO A 517 14.91 -4.87 -31.67
C PRO A 517 14.10 -4.08 -32.69
N SER A 518 14.67 -3.81 -33.87
CA SER A 518 13.92 -3.24 -35.00
C SER A 518 12.74 -4.14 -35.35
N GLN A 519 11.53 -3.57 -35.47
CA GLN A 519 10.32 -4.33 -35.78
C GLN A 519 10.32 -4.96 -37.20
N ASP A 520 11.31 -4.62 -38.04
CA ASP A 520 11.40 -5.03 -39.45
C ASP A 520 12.15 -6.35 -39.69
N ALA A 521 12.44 -7.14 -38.66
CA ALA A 521 13.03 -8.47 -38.80
C ALA A 521 12.03 -9.56 -38.44
N GLY A 522 10.98 -9.70 -39.26
CA GLY A 522 9.95 -10.74 -39.17
C GLY A 522 9.69 -11.38 -40.52
#